data_AF-A0AAD9R0H3-F1
#
_entry.id   AF-A0AAD9R0H3-F1
#
_cell.length_a   1.000
_cell.length_b   1.000
_cell.length_c   1.000
_cell.angle_alpha   90.00
_cell.angle_beta   90.00
_cell.angle_gamma   90.00
#
_symmetry.space_group_name_H-M   'P 1'
#
loop_
_entity.id
_entity.type
_entity.pdbx_description
1 polymer ?
#
loop_
_entity_poly.entity_id
_entity_poly.type
_entity_poly.pdbx_seq_one_letter_code
_entity_poly.pdbx_strand_id
1 'polypeptide(L)'
;MAAEESLFDLLPSKSPEGPCLQTSYPNETFSALCIFRIQRDIASMYKEPPPGLHISADENDITKVHALVIGPSGTPYEGGFFYFLISFTPDYPIKPPHVVLKTTGGGRVRFNPNLYTNGRVCLSILG
;
A
#
# COMPACT_ATOMS: atom_id res chain seq x y z
N MET A 1 -27.87 -17.53 -12.90
CA MET A 1 -26.40 -17.55 -12.86
C MET A 1 -25.98 -16.15 -12.46
N ALA A 2 -25.91 -15.90 -11.15
CA ALA A 2 -25.62 -14.56 -10.63
C ALA A 2 -24.12 -14.32 -10.75
N ALA A 3 -23.75 -13.21 -11.39
CA ALA A 3 -22.39 -12.72 -11.36
C ALA A 3 -22.07 -12.32 -9.91
N GLU A 4 -20.95 -12.85 -9.41
CA GLU A 4 -20.37 -12.49 -8.13
C GLU A 4 -19.84 -11.05 -8.27
N GLU A 5 -20.62 -10.06 -7.83
CA GLU A 5 -20.14 -8.68 -7.77
C GLU A 5 -19.02 -8.62 -6.72
N SER A 6 -17.83 -8.22 -7.19
CA SER A 6 -16.63 -8.09 -6.37
C SER A 6 -16.90 -7.06 -5.27
N LEU A 7 -16.56 -7.41 -4.03
CA LEU A 7 -16.63 -6.50 -2.88
C LEU A 7 -15.89 -5.16 -3.12
N PHE A 8 -14.96 -5.12 -4.08
CA PHE A 8 -14.26 -3.91 -4.50
C PHE A 8 -15.14 -2.90 -5.27
N ASP A 9 -16.20 -3.35 -5.94
CA ASP A 9 -17.10 -2.47 -6.72
C ASP A 9 -18.06 -1.66 -5.81
N LEU A 10 -18.15 -2.03 -4.54
CA LEU A 10 -18.95 -1.34 -3.51
C LEU A 10 -18.18 -0.25 -2.77
N LEU A 11 -16.89 -0.04 -3.08
CA LEU A 11 -16.11 1.03 -2.47
C LEU A 11 -16.37 2.35 -3.22
N PRO A 12 -16.71 3.45 -2.51
CA PRO A 12 -16.96 4.74 -3.15
C PRO A 12 -15.72 5.22 -3.92
N SER A 13 -15.92 5.50 -5.21
CA SER A 13 -14.88 5.76 -6.21
C SER A 13 -14.10 7.07 -6.04
N LYS A 14 -14.35 7.87 -5.00
CA LYS A 14 -13.62 9.13 -4.77
C LYS A 14 -13.41 9.41 -3.29
N SER A 15 -12.17 9.25 -2.84
CA SER A 15 -11.70 9.84 -1.59
C SER A 15 -11.68 11.37 -1.70
N PRO A 16 -11.97 12.13 -0.62
CA PRO A 16 -11.88 13.58 -0.63
C PRO A 16 -10.43 14.01 -0.86
N GLU A 17 -10.23 14.99 -1.75
CA GLU A 17 -8.95 15.60 -2.05
C GLU A 17 -8.43 16.39 -0.83
N GLY A 18 -7.84 15.67 0.13
CA GLY A 18 -6.87 16.24 1.08
C GLY A 18 -5.52 16.45 0.38
N PRO A 19 -4.58 17.22 0.97
CA PRO A 19 -3.35 17.60 0.30
C PRO A 19 -2.67 16.36 -0.28
N CYS A 20 -2.68 16.31 -1.62
CA CYS A 20 -2.08 15.27 -2.41
C CYS A 20 -0.62 15.16 -1.94
N LEU A 21 -0.28 14.05 -1.28
CA LEU A 21 1.12 13.63 -1.22
C LEU A 21 1.46 13.29 -2.67
N GLN A 22 1.92 14.34 -3.35
CA GLN A 22 2.36 14.36 -4.73
C GLN A 22 3.19 13.11 -4.99
N THR A 23 3.02 12.53 -6.18
CA THR A 23 3.93 11.51 -6.71
C THR A 23 5.35 11.90 -6.33
N SER A 24 6.00 11.17 -5.42
CA SER A 24 7.10 11.75 -4.63
C SER A 24 8.38 12.01 -5.45
N TYR A 25 8.39 11.68 -6.73
CA TYR A 25 9.54 11.80 -7.61
C TYR A 25 9.16 12.26 -9.03
N PRO A 26 8.77 13.53 -9.23
CA PRO A 26 8.46 14.04 -10.56
C PRO A 26 9.70 14.16 -11.47
N ASN A 27 10.92 13.92 -10.96
CA ASN A 27 12.18 14.12 -11.69
C ASN A 27 13.23 13.01 -11.48
N GLU A 28 12.92 11.90 -10.82
CA GLU A 28 13.90 10.82 -10.64
C GLU A 28 13.56 9.61 -11.51
N THR A 29 14.56 9.12 -12.25
CA THR A 29 14.42 8.00 -13.18
C THR A 29 14.84 6.70 -12.51
N PHE A 30 13.97 5.69 -12.58
CA PHE A 30 14.27 4.35 -12.11
C PHE A 30 15.22 3.64 -13.09
N SER A 31 16.30 3.06 -12.59
CA SER A 31 17.17 2.24 -13.43
C SER A 31 16.47 0.93 -13.85
N ALA A 32 16.89 0.34 -14.97
CA ALA A 32 16.34 -0.94 -15.43
C ALA A 32 16.51 -2.07 -14.38
N LEU A 33 17.64 -2.07 -13.65
CA LEU A 33 17.89 -3.03 -12.57
C LEU A 33 16.93 -2.82 -11.40
N CYS A 34 16.62 -1.57 -11.06
CA CYS A 34 15.64 -1.24 -10.02
C CYS A 34 14.24 -1.73 -10.42
N ILE A 35 13.80 -1.43 -11.64
CA ILE A 35 12.48 -1.89 -12.14
C ILE A 35 12.41 -3.42 -12.15
N PHE A 36 13.46 -4.10 -12.61
CA PHE A 36 13.51 -5.55 -12.61
C PHE A 36 13.44 -6.14 -11.18
N ARG A 37 14.09 -5.49 -10.21
CA ARG A 37 14.00 -5.88 -8.80
C ARG A 37 12.56 -5.75 -8.29
N ILE A 38 11.91 -4.61 -8.55
CA ILE A 38 10.50 -4.35 -8.17
C ILE A 38 9.58 -5.42 -8.75
N GLN A 39 9.67 -5.67 -10.06
CA GLN A 39 8.85 -6.68 -10.73
C GLN A 39 9.03 -8.07 -10.13
N ARG A 40 10.27 -8.47 -9.82
CA ARG A 40 10.56 -9.76 -9.18
C ARG A 40 9.94 -9.85 -7.79
N ASP A 41 10.00 -8.80 -7.00
CA ASP A 41 9.44 -8.80 -5.65
C ASP A 41 7.91 -8.83 -5.69
N ILE A 42 7.27 -8.05 -6.58
CA ILE A 42 5.83 -8.11 -6.83
C ILE A 42 5.40 -9.52 -7.27
N ALA A 43 6.11 -10.12 -8.23
CA ALA A 43 5.80 -11.47 -8.69
C ALA A 43 5.94 -12.53 -7.59
N SER A 44 6.92 -12.37 -6.69
CA SER A 44 7.09 -13.27 -5.54
C SER A 44 5.91 -13.16 -4.57
N MET A 45 5.42 -11.94 -4.32
CA MET A 45 4.25 -11.71 -3.47
C MET A 45 2.96 -12.31 -4.04
N TYR A 46 2.79 -12.32 -5.37
CA TYR A 46 1.65 -13.00 -6.02
C TYR A 46 1.77 -14.52 -5.98
N LYS A 47 2.99 -15.05 -6.08
CA LYS A 47 3.24 -16.49 -6.06
C LYS A 47 2.96 -17.09 -4.67
N GLU A 48 3.34 -16.39 -3.62
CA GLU A 48 3.19 -16.85 -2.24
C GLU A 48 2.73 -15.67 -1.34
N PRO A 49 1.43 -15.32 -1.40
CA PRO A 49 0.90 -14.22 -0.61
C PRO A 49 0.85 -14.60 0.88
N PRO A 50 1.37 -13.73 1.78
CA PRO A 50 1.20 -13.91 3.21
C PRO A 50 -0.29 -13.96 3.62
N PRO A 51 -0.67 -14.75 4.64
CA PRO A 51 -2.04 -14.78 5.12
C PRO A 51 -2.56 -13.40 5.50
N GLY A 52 -3.75 -13.04 5.00
CA GLY A 52 -4.39 -11.75 5.27
C GLY A 52 -3.78 -10.55 4.54
N LEU A 53 -2.81 -10.76 3.64
CA LEU A 53 -2.27 -9.71 2.77
C LEU A 53 -2.72 -9.92 1.32
N HIS A 54 -3.32 -8.89 0.74
CA HIS A 54 -3.64 -8.83 -0.68
C HIS A 54 -2.90 -7.66 -1.31
N ILE A 55 -2.35 -7.84 -2.52
CA ILE A 55 -1.66 -6.77 -3.23
C ILE A 55 -2.18 -6.60 -4.66
N SER A 56 -2.12 -5.38 -5.16
CA SER A 56 -2.32 -5.04 -6.57
C SER A 56 -1.23 -4.06 -7.01
N ALA A 57 -0.50 -4.38 -8.07
CA ALA A 57 0.33 -3.38 -8.74
C ALA A 57 -0.57 -2.28 -9.34
N ASP A 58 -0.11 -1.02 -9.33
CA ASP A 58 -0.81 0.07 -10.01
C ASP A 58 -0.69 -0.12 -11.53
N GLU A 59 -1.80 0.08 -12.24
CA GLU A 59 -1.90 -0.17 -13.69
C GLU A 59 -1.09 0.83 -14.52
N ASN A 60 -0.90 2.05 -14.00
CA ASN A 60 -0.20 3.13 -14.70
C ASN A 60 1.25 3.28 -14.23
N ASP A 61 1.58 2.78 -13.04
CA ASP A 61 2.89 2.95 -12.42
C ASP A 61 3.34 1.69 -11.65
N ILE A 62 4.18 0.87 -12.28
CA ILE A 62 4.72 -0.36 -11.67
C ILE A 62 5.54 -0.11 -10.39
N THR A 63 5.94 1.14 -10.13
CA THR A 63 6.65 1.53 -8.91
C THR A 63 5.70 1.79 -7.73
N LYS A 64 4.39 1.62 -7.94
CA LYS A 64 3.38 1.69 -6.90
C LYS A 64 2.65 0.35 -6.74
N VAL A 65 2.40 0.00 -5.48
CA VAL A 65 1.64 -1.19 -5.11
C VAL A 65 0.61 -0.82 -4.06
N HIS A 66 -0.63 -1.22 -4.32
CA HIS A 66 -1.73 -1.19 -3.38
C HIS A 66 -1.67 -2.46 -2.53
N ALA A 67 -1.67 -2.32 -1.21
CA ALA A 67 -1.67 -3.45 -0.29
C ALA A 67 -2.86 -3.34 0.68
N LEU A 68 -3.61 -4.42 0.83
CA LEU A 68 -4.71 -4.54 1.77
C LEU A 68 -4.35 -5.59 2.82
N VAL A 69 -4.28 -5.17 4.08
CA VAL A 69 -4.02 -6.06 5.22
C VAL A 69 -5.30 -6.23 6.00
N ILE A 70 -5.69 -7.49 6.21
CA ILE A 70 -6.82 -7.87 7.05
C ILE A 70 -6.32 -7.98 8.49
N GLY A 71 -7.00 -7.30 9.41
CA GLY A 71 -6.66 -7.31 10.82
C GLY A 71 -6.72 -8.73 11.42
N PRO A 72 -5.65 -9.20 12.09
CA PRO A 72 -5.59 -10.56 12.60
C PRO A 72 -6.62 -10.83 13.71
N SER A 73 -7.06 -12.08 13.80
CA SER A 73 -7.92 -12.55 14.90
C SER A 73 -7.25 -12.43 16.26
N GLY A 74 -8.04 -12.16 17.29
CA GLY A 74 -7.57 -11.93 18.66
C GLY A 74 -6.91 -10.58 18.88
N THR A 75 -7.00 -9.66 17.92
CA THR A 75 -6.49 -8.28 18.06
C THR A 75 -7.64 -7.27 18.00
N PRO A 76 -7.47 -6.05 18.51
CA PRO A 76 -8.47 -4.97 18.34
C PRO A 76 -8.74 -4.59 16.88
N TYR A 77 -7.93 -5.09 15.94
CA TYR A 77 -8.04 -4.83 14.52
C TYR A 77 -8.81 -5.92 13.76
N GLU A 78 -9.19 -7.00 14.44
CA GLU A 78 -9.80 -8.20 13.84
C GLU A 78 -10.89 -7.87 12.81
N GLY A 79 -10.76 -8.43 11.60
CA GLY A 79 -11.71 -8.22 10.50
C GLY A 79 -11.64 -6.84 9.84
N GLY A 80 -10.81 -5.92 10.34
CA GLY A 80 -10.59 -4.61 9.74
C GLY A 80 -9.77 -4.66 8.46
N PHE A 81 -10.06 -3.75 7.53
CA PHE A 81 -9.36 -3.62 6.25
C PHE A 81 -8.42 -2.41 6.26
N PHE A 82 -7.11 -2.65 6.29
CA PHE A 82 -6.09 -1.62 6.33
C PHE A 82 -5.42 -1.51 4.97
N TYR A 83 -5.77 -0.45 4.24
CA TYR A 83 -5.23 -0.19 2.91
C TYR A 83 -3.97 0.68 3.02
N PHE A 84 -2.89 0.20 2.40
CA PHE A 84 -1.59 0.86 2.31
C PHE A 84 -1.25 1.11 0.84
N LEU A 85 -0.65 2.28 0.59
CA LEU A 85 0.02 2.58 -0.68
C LEU A 85 1.52 2.46 -0.46
N ILE A 86 2.15 1.57 -1.22
CA ILE A 86 3.61 1.38 -1.25
C ILE A 86 4.13 2.07 -2.51
N SER A 87 5.13 2.92 -2.38
CA SER A 87 5.79 3.60 -3.49
C SER A 87 7.28 3.33 -3.41
N PHE A 88 7.81 2.59 -4.38
CA PHE A 88 9.23 2.30 -4.47
C PHE A 88 10.02 3.57 -4.78
N THR A 89 11.27 3.60 -4.31
CA THR A 89 12.21 4.68 -4.60
C THR A 89 13.12 4.28 -5.76
N PRO A 90 13.69 5.24 -6.51
CA PRO A 90 14.63 4.94 -7.60
C PRO A 90 15.90 4.21 -7.15
N ASP A 91 16.23 4.33 -5.86
CA ASP A 91 17.34 3.64 -5.20
C ASP A 91 16.96 2.26 -4.65
N TYR A 92 15.75 1.75 -4.91
CA TYR A 92 15.35 0.41 -4.45
C TYR A 92 16.24 -0.67 -5.08
N PRO A 93 16.74 -1.66 -4.31
CA PRO A 93 16.40 -2.00 -2.92
C PRO A 93 17.34 -1.40 -1.86
N ILE A 94 18.25 -0.49 -2.24
CA ILE A 94 19.21 0.13 -1.32
C ILE A 94 18.49 1.04 -0.32
N LYS A 95 17.50 1.80 -0.79
CA LYS A 95 16.56 2.54 0.08
C LYS A 95 15.22 1.81 0.16
N PRO A 96 14.56 1.82 1.33
CA PRO A 96 13.24 1.22 1.48
C PRO A 96 12.19 1.96 0.63
N PRO A 97 11.07 1.32 0.31
CA PRO A 97 9.93 2.01 -0.27
C PRO A 97 9.26 2.93 0.76
N HIS A 98 8.56 3.94 0.27
CA HIS A 98 7.65 4.72 1.10
C HIS A 98 6.32 3.99 1.27
N VAL A 99 5.82 3.91 2.50
CA VAL A 99 4.56 3.25 2.82
C VAL A 99 3.64 4.22 3.54
N VAL A 100 2.41 4.35 3.02
CA VAL A 100 1.38 5.25 3.57
C VAL A 100 0.12 4.46 3.86
N LEU A 101 -0.33 4.47 5.12
CA LEU A 101 -1.66 3.99 5.51
C LEU A 101 -2.72 4.97 5.00
N LYS A 102 -3.65 4.46 4.19
CA LYS A 102 -4.77 5.22 3.64
C LYS A 102 -6.04 5.07 4.48
N THR A 103 -6.21 3.94 5.17
CA THR A 103 -7.28 3.76 6.15
C THR A 103 -6.98 4.56 7.42
N THR A 104 -7.31 5.85 7.42
CA THR A 104 -7.11 6.76 8.59
C THR A 104 -8.39 7.50 8.99
N GLY A 105 -9.53 7.17 8.36
CA GLY A 105 -10.79 7.89 8.56
C GLY A 105 -10.70 9.36 8.14
N GLY A 106 -9.98 9.66 7.06
CA GLY A 106 -9.73 11.02 6.60
C GLY A 106 -8.83 11.83 7.53
N GLY A 107 -7.83 11.18 8.15
CA GLY A 107 -6.89 11.85 9.06
C GLY A 107 -7.33 11.94 10.52
N ARG A 108 -8.40 11.25 10.90
CA ARG A 108 -9.04 11.41 12.23
C ARG A 108 -8.68 10.30 13.21
N VAL A 109 -8.29 9.13 12.70
CA VAL A 109 -8.08 7.92 13.51
C VAL A 109 -6.59 7.59 13.56
N ARG A 110 -6.06 7.51 14.78
CA ARG A 110 -4.75 6.91 15.05
C ARG A 110 -4.99 5.46 15.45
N PHE A 111 -4.69 4.51 14.57
CA PHE A 111 -4.98 3.10 14.83
C PHE A 111 -4.00 2.48 15.82
N ASN A 112 -2.74 2.88 15.79
CA ASN A 112 -1.66 2.29 16.59
C ASN A 112 -0.59 3.37 16.87
N PRO A 113 0.21 3.26 17.94
CA PRO A 113 1.40 4.09 18.10
C PRO A 113 2.26 4.27 16.84
N ASN A 114 2.37 3.23 16.01
CA ASN A 114 3.12 3.18 14.76
C ASN A 114 2.29 3.51 13.50
N LEU A 115 0.97 3.67 13.61
CA LEU A 115 0.05 3.99 12.52
C LEU A 115 -0.62 5.35 12.80
N TYR A 116 -0.01 6.40 12.27
CA TYR A 116 -0.38 7.78 12.56
C TYR A 116 -1.62 8.22 11.78
N THR A 117 -2.31 9.25 12.28
CA THR A 117 -3.49 9.85 11.64
C THR A 117 -3.20 10.35 10.23
N ASN A 118 -2.00 10.90 9.99
CA ASN A 118 -1.56 11.38 8.69
C ASN A 118 -1.15 10.25 7.71
N GLY A 119 -1.30 8.99 8.11
CA GLY A 119 -0.94 7.82 7.30
C GLY A 119 0.52 7.38 7.44
N ARG A 120 1.35 8.07 8.23
CA ARG A 120 2.73 7.65 8.47
C ARG A 120 2.75 6.29 9.18
N VAL A 121 3.58 5.40 8.64
CA VAL A 121 3.87 4.08 9.21
C VAL A 121 5.29 4.11 9.78
N CYS A 122 5.45 3.72 11.05
CA CYS A 122 6.74 3.65 11.72
C CYS A 122 7.18 2.20 11.89
N LEU A 123 8.16 1.78 11.09
CA LEU A 123 8.83 0.49 11.18
C LEU A 123 10.33 0.71 10.96
N SER A 124 11.18 0.05 11.75
CA SER A 124 12.64 0.22 11.65
C SER A 124 13.21 -0.08 10.26
N ILE A 125 12.57 -0.97 9.51
CA ILE A 125 12.96 -1.32 8.14
C ILE A 125 12.65 -0.23 7.10
N LEU A 126 11.83 0.77 7.46
CA LEU A 126 11.45 1.88 6.59
C LEU A 126 12.28 3.16 6.86
N GLY A 127 13.18 3.13 7.85
CA GLY A 127 13.94 4.29 8.35
C GLY A 127 13.16 5.12 9.36
#